data_AF-A0A1F9L4M3-F1
#
_entry.id   AF-A0A1F9L4M3-F1
#
_cell.length_a   1.000
_cell.length_b   1.000
_cell.length_c   1.000
_cell.angle_alpha   90.00
_cell.angle_beta   90.00
_cell.angle_gamma   90.00
#
_symmetry.space_group_name_H-M   'P 1'
#
loop_
_entity.id
_entity.type
_entity.pdbx_description
1 polymer ?
#
loop_
_entity_poly.entity_id
_entity_poly.type
_entity_poly.pdbx_seq_one_letter_code
_entity_poly.pdbx_strand_id
1 'polypeptide(L)'
;MSYDLEKYREKRERVLGVKRRGLEFGRVMTIFSLVVLLGLGLVVIPRSIAFLQNRQLEDAIYKLSGERAGAEQVLAELKKQEGVREVVMDPHGSRVVVTFNKGKLDTARISAFFLQQGAQAVLLNEVGHHQRLHTMKKEAAESGGR
;
A
#
# COMPACT_ATOMS: atom_id res chain seq x y z
N MET A 1 3.05 21.09 -50.47
CA MET A 1 3.68 19.83 -50.88
C MET A 1 4.65 19.44 -49.77
N SER A 2 4.25 18.58 -48.83
CA SER A 2 5.08 18.23 -47.67
C SER A 2 6.27 17.38 -48.12
N TYR A 3 7.47 17.79 -47.75
CA TYR A 3 8.69 17.09 -48.12
C TYR A 3 8.78 15.76 -47.36
N ASP A 4 8.69 14.65 -48.08
CA ASP A 4 8.72 13.30 -47.53
C ASP A 4 10.17 12.77 -47.51
N LEU A 5 10.75 12.79 -46.30
CA LEU A 5 12.13 12.41 -46.04
C LEU A 5 12.39 10.92 -46.32
N GLU A 6 11.39 10.05 -46.16
CA GLU A 6 11.55 8.61 -46.35
C GLU A 6 11.62 8.26 -47.82
N LYS A 7 10.73 8.82 -48.63
CA LYS A 7 10.72 8.64 -50.09
C LYS A 7 12.04 9.10 -50.74
N TYR A 8 12.62 10.18 -50.23
CA TYR A 8 13.91 10.68 -50.71
C TYR A 8 15.09 9.83 -50.25
N ARG A 9 15.02 9.25 -49.04
CA ARG A 9 15.99 8.26 -48.53
C ARG A 9 15.99 7.01 -49.40
N GLU A 10 14.83 6.44 -49.68
CA GLU A 10 14.69 5.24 -50.53
C GLU A 10 15.28 5.45 -51.93
N LYS A 11 15.03 6.62 -52.54
CA LYS A 11 15.58 6.95 -53.85
C LYS A 11 17.11 7.02 -53.82
N ARG A 12 17.71 7.62 -52.79
CA ARG A 12 19.18 7.67 -52.62
C ARG A 12 19.78 6.28 -52.39
N GLU A 13 19.17 5.45 -51.56
CA GLU A 13 19.65 4.09 -51.28
C GLU A 13 19.60 3.19 -52.52
N ARG A 14 18.57 3.35 -53.36
CA ARG A 14 18.45 2.64 -54.64
C ARG A 14 19.52 3.04 -55.66
N VAL A 15 19.86 4.34 -55.73
CA VAL A 15 20.88 4.87 -56.64
C VAL A 15 22.30 4.52 -56.17
N LEU A 16 22.54 4.56 -54.87
CA LEU A 16 23.87 4.29 -54.29
C LEU A 16 24.14 2.80 -54.07
N GLY A 17 23.15 1.91 -54.27
CA GLY A 17 23.30 0.45 -54.09
C GLY A 17 23.58 0.01 -52.65
N VAL A 18 23.59 0.94 -51.70
CA VAL A 18 23.88 0.70 -50.28
C VAL A 18 22.64 1.01 -49.46
N LYS A 19 22.07 -0.01 -48.82
CA LYS A 19 20.92 0.11 -47.92
C LYS A 19 21.42 0.31 -46.48
N ARG A 20 21.06 1.41 -45.81
CA ARG A 20 21.43 1.62 -44.40
C ARG A 20 20.59 0.69 -43.51
N ARG A 21 21.26 -0.14 -42.69
CA ARG A 21 20.63 -1.06 -41.71
C ARG A 21 20.24 -0.35 -40.40
N GLY A 22 19.53 0.78 -40.49
CA GLY A 22 19.09 1.54 -39.32
C GLY A 22 17.61 1.35 -39.02
N LEU A 23 17.25 1.26 -37.74
CA LEU A 23 15.86 1.39 -37.30
C LEU A 23 15.37 2.82 -37.59
N GLU A 24 14.15 2.94 -38.13
CA GLU A 24 13.51 4.23 -38.35
C GLU A 24 13.34 4.98 -37.03
N PHE A 25 13.64 6.28 -37.04
CA PHE A 25 13.57 7.14 -35.86
C PHE A 25 12.20 7.06 -35.16
N GLY A 26 11.12 6.94 -35.94
CA GLY A 26 9.77 6.73 -35.41
C GLY A 26 9.69 5.48 -34.52
N ARG A 27 10.26 4.34 -34.95
CA ARG A 27 10.26 3.12 -34.14
C ARG A 27 11.05 3.26 -32.85
N VAL A 28 12.19 3.96 -32.89
CA VAL A 28 13.01 4.23 -31.69
C VAL A 28 12.23 5.09 -30.69
N MET A 29 11.57 6.15 -31.16
CA MET A 29 10.75 7.02 -30.31
C MET A 29 9.54 6.30 -29.72
N THR A 30 8.88 5.43 -30.49
CA THR A 30 7.76 4.63 -29.96
C THR A 30 8.22 3.72 -28.82
N ILE A 31 9.33 3.00 -29.01
CA ILE A 31 9.91 2.13 -27.98
C ILE A 31 10.28 2.96 -26.75
N PHE A 32 10.93 4.10 -26.93
CA PHE A 32 11.32 4.98 -25.83
C PHE A 32 10.09 5.47 -25.05
N SER A 33 9.03 5.91 -25.72
CA SER A 33 7.79 6.33 -25.06
C SER A 33 7.15 5.19 -24.26
N LEU A 34 7.17 3.97 -24.79
CA LEU A 34 6.63 2.78 -24.14
C LEU A 34 7.41 2.49 -22.85
N VAL A 35 8.74 2.57 -22.90
CA VAL A 35 9.61 2.36 -21.73
C VAL A 35 9.35 3.42 -20.67
N VAL A 36 9.20 4.69 -21.06
CA VAL A 36 8.88 5.78 -20.12
C VAL A 36 7.51 5.57 -19.47
N LEU A 37 6.49 5.22 -20.25
CA LEU A 37 5.14 4.96 -19.73
C LEU A 37 5.11 3.75 -18.78
N LEU A 38 5.77 2.65 -19.12
CA LEU A 38 5.87 1.48 -18.27
C LEU A 38 6.64 1.78 -16.98
N GLY A 39 7.77 2.48 -17.10
CA GLY A 39 8.57 2.91 -15.94
C GLY A 39 7.78 3.80 -14.99
N LEU A 40 7.03 4.78 -15.51
CA LEU A 40 6.17 5.64 -14.72
C LEU A 40 5.03 4.84 -14.06
N GLY A 41 4.39 3.95 -14.80
CA GLY A 41 3.32 3.08 -14.30
C GLY A 41 3.77 2.24 -13.11
N LEU A 42 4.96 1.63 -13.19
CA LEU A 42 5.53 0.82 -12.11
C LEU A 42 5.78 1.61 -10.83
N VAL A 43 6.07 2.91 -10.90
CA VAL A 43 6.32 3.74 -9.72
C VAL A 43 5.02 4.32 -9.14
N VAL A 44 4.11 4.77 -10.00
CA VAL A 44 2.92 5.53 -9.56
C VAL A 44 1.81 4.59 -9.08
N ILE A 45 1.53 3.51 -9.81
CA ILE A 45 0.42 2.59 -9.50
C ILE A 45 0.50 2.01 -8.08
N PRO A 46 1.62 1.42 -7.61
CA PRO A 46 1.66 0.84 -6.27
C PRO A 46 1.49 1.90 -5.17
N ARG A 47 2.01 3.11 -5.38
CA ARG A 47 1.89 4.22 -4.43
C ARG A 47 0.44 4.71 -4.29
N SER A 48 -0.27 4.82 -5.42
CA SER A 48 -1.69 5.18 -5.45
C SER A 48 -2.58 4.11 -4.81
N ILE A 49 -2.30 2.83 -5.08
CA ILE A 49 -3.02 1.71 -4.45
C ILE A 49 -2.79 1.72 -2.93
N ALA A 50 -1.55 1.88 -2.48
CA ALA A 50 -1.24 1.96 -1.06
C ALA A 50 -1.93 3.15 -0.38
N PHE A 51 -2.01 4.30 -1.06
CA PHE A 51 -2.72 5.47 -0.54
C PHE A 51 -4.23 5.23 -0.38
N LEU A 52 -4.87 4.64 -1.40
CA LEU A 52 -6.31 4.32 -1.35
C LEU A 52 -6.62 3.27 -0.28
N GLN A 53 -5.79 2.23 -0.18
CA GLN A 53 -5.94 1.19 0.84
C GLN A 53 -5.72 1.74 2.25
N ASN A 54 -4.76 2.65 2.46
CA ASN A 54 -4.45 3.18 3.78
C ASN A 54 -5.42 4.25 4.27
N ARG A 55 -6.08 4.99 3.39
CA ARG A 55 -7.04 6.03 3.77
C ARG A 55 -8.24 5.50 4.57
N GLN A 56 -8.60 4.23 4.35
CA GLN A 56 -9.72 3.59 5.03
C GLN A 56 -9.29 2.80 6.29
N LEU A 57 -7.99 2.81 6.64
CA LEU A 57 -7.52 2.07 7.80
C LEU A 57 -7.63 2.91 9.06
N GLU A 58 -8.20 2.28 10.07
CA GLU A 58 -8.28 2.79 11.43
C GLU A 58 -7.64 1.79 12.38
N ASP A 59 -6.99 2.34 13.41
CA ASP A 59 -6.37 1.59 14.48
C ASP A 59 -7.26 1.72 15.72
N ALA A 60 -7.85 0.61 16.15
CA ALA A 60 -8.55 0.51 17.41
C ALA A 60 -7.64 -0.09 18.47
N ILE A 61 -7.49 0.62 19.59
CA ILE A 61 -6.66 0.22 20.71
C ILE A 61 -7.57 -0.35 21.79
N TYR A 62 -7.40 -1.64 22.10
CA TYR A 62 -8.12 -2.35 23.14
C TYR A 62 -7.20 -2.65 24.32
N LYS A 63 -7.75 -2.60 25.52
CA LYS A 63 -7.17 -3.20 26.71
C LYS A 63 -7.81 -4.56 26.92
N LEU A 64 -7.01 -5.62 26.93
CA LEU A 64 -7.48 -6.96 27.27
C LEU A 64 -7.33 -7.19 28.77
N SER A 65 -8.36 -7.73 29.39
CA SER A 65 -8.32 -8.25 30.75
C SER A 65 -8.53 -9.76 30.71
N GLY A 66 -7.46 -10.53 30.96
CA GLY A 66 -7.48 -11.99 30.94
C GLY A 66 -6.09 -12.62 30.80
N GLU A 67 -6.04 -13.96 30.72
CA GLU A 67 -4.81 -14.72 30.50
C GLU A 67 -4.28 -14.54 29.06
N ARG A 68 -2.95 -14.34 28.94
CA ARG A 68 -2.28 -14.03 27.67
C ARG A 68 -2.42 -15.12 26.60
N ALA A 69 -2.41 -16.39 27.01
CA ALA A 69 -2.55 -17.53 26.09
C ALA A 69 -3.94 -17.58 25.42
N GLY A 70 -5.00 -17.25 26.16
CA GLY A 70 -6.36 -17.14 25.62
C GLY A 70 -6.52 -15.93 24.70
N ALA A 71 -5.89 -14.81 25.04
CA ALA A 71 -5.88 -13.62 24.20
C ALA A 71 -5.27 -13.91 22.81
N GLU A 72 -4.13 -14.59 22.73
CA GLU A 72 -3.46 -14.85 21.45
C GLU A 72 -4.32 -15.68 20.48
N GLN A 73 -5.09 -16.64 20.98
CA GLN A 73 -6.01 -17.44 20.16
C GLN A 73 -7.15 -16.58 19.58
N VAL A 74 -7.79 -15.77 20.43
CA VAL A 74 -8.87 -14.85 20.01
C VAL A 74 -8.35 -13.82 19.00
N LEU A 75 -7.13 -13.31 19.18
CA LEU A 75 -6.50 -12.38 18.24
C LEU A 75 -6.14 -13.04 16.91
N ALA A 76 -5.72 -14.31 16.92
CA ALA A 76 -5.46 -15.07 15.70
C ALA A 76 -6.74 -15.33 14.90
N GLU A 77 -7.88 -15.53 15.57
CA GLU A 77 -9.19 -15.62 14.92
C GLU A 77 -9.67 -14.27 14.39
N LEU A 78 -9.50 -13.19 15.16
CA LEU A 78 -9.82 -11.84 14.71
C LEU A 78 -9.06 -11.47 13.43
N LYS A 79 -7.78 -11.87 13.33
CA LYS A 79 -6.96 -11.62 12.13
C LYS A 79 -7.51 -12.30 10.86
N LYS A 80 -8.30 -13.37 10.99
CA LYS A 80 -8.94 -14.04 9.85
C LYS A 80 -10.22 -13.34 9.39
N GLN A 81 -10.74 -12.40 10.18
CA GLN A 81 -11.98 -11.71 9.86
C GLN A 81 -11.79 -10.74 8.69
N GLU A 82 -12.77 -10.71 7.78
CA GLU A 82 -12.70 -9.83 6.62
C GLU A 82 -12.68 -8.36 7.06
N GLY A 83 -11.68 -7.60 6.57
CA GLY A 83 -11.49 -6.20 6.92
C GLY A 83 -10.45 -5.96 8.01
N VAL A 84 -9.98 -6.99 8.73
CA VAL A 84 -8.84 -6.88 9.64
C VAL A 84 -7.55 -7.04 8.85
N ARG A 85 -6.64 -6.06 8.98
CA ARG A 85 -5.35 -6.07 8.28
C ARG A 85 -4.22 -6.53 9.19
N GLU A 86 -4.20 -6.03 10.42
CA GLU A 86 -3.14 -6.31 11.37
C GLU A 86 -3.69 -6.31 12.80
N VAL A 87 -3.10 -7.17 13.63
CA VAL A 87 -3.39 -7.26 15.06
C VAL A 87 -2.05 -7.36 15.76
N VAL A 88 -1.72 -6.36 16.57
CA VAL A 88 -0.44 -6.26 17.28
C VAL A 88 -0.73 -6.19 18.78
N MET A 89 -0.11 -7.08 19.54
CA MET A 89 -0.15 -7.04 21.00
C MET A 89 1.13 -6.41 21.53
N ASP A 90 1.00 -5.54 22.52
CA ASP A 90 2.13 -4.95 23.25
C ASP A 90 2.95 -6.06 23.94
N PRO A 91 4.30 -6.00 24.00
CA PRO A 91 5.11 -6.90 24.81
C PRO A 91 4.60 -7.09 26.24
N HIS A 92 3.97 -6.08 26.85
CA HIS A 92 3.36 -6.18 28.18
C HIS A 92 2.01 -6.94 28.22
N GLY A 93 1.47 -7.35 27.07
CA GLY A 93 0.27 -8.22 26.96
C GLY A 93 -1.05 -7.58 27.37
N SER A 94 -1.05 -6.30 27.75
CA SER A 94 -2.22 -5.59 28.27
C SER A 94 -2.97 -4.78 27.22
N ARG A 95 -2.31 -4.44 26.11
CA ARG A 95 -2.86 -3.61 25.02
C ARG A 95 -2.75 -4.34 23.70
N VAL A 96 -3.81 -4.23 22.91
CA VAL A 96 -3.89 -4.74 21.56
C VAL A 96 -4.27 -3.60 20.63
N VAL A 97 -3.57 -3.50 19.52
CA VAL A 97 -3.91 -2.60 18.43
C VAL A 97 -4.43 -3.44 17.28
N VAL A 98 -5.66 -3.16 16.86
CA VAL A 98 -6.32 -3.79 15.72
C VAL A 98 -6.39 -2.75 14.60
N THR A 99 -5.68 -3.00 13.51
CA THR A 99 -5.77 -2.19 12.29
C THR A 99 -6.79 -2.83 11.36
N PHE A 100 -7.87 -2.11 11.08
CA PHE A 100 -8.98 -2.60 10.26
C PHE A 100 -9.43 -1.57 9.23
N ASN A 101 -10.11 -2.02 8.18
CA ASN A 101 -10.73 -1.17 7.18
C ASN A 101 -12.15 -0.77 7.63
N LYS A 102 -12.35 0.51 7.89
CA LYS A 102 -13.62 1.08 8.35
C LYS A 102 -14.79 0.96 7.38
N GLY A 103 -14.50 0.75 6.09
CA GLY A 103 -15.52 0.50 5.07
C GLY A 103 -16.08 -0.92 5.11
N LYS A 104 -15.42 -1.85 5.81
CA LYS A 104 -15.83 -3.26 5.91
C LYS A 104 -16.17 -3.69 7.35
N LEU A 105 -15.50 -3.10 8.33
CA LEU A 105 -15.59 -3.48 9.74
C LEU A 105 -15.63 -2.23 10.60
N ASP A 106 -16.32 -2.28 11.74
CA ASP A 106 -16.41 -1.19 12.71
C ASP A 106 -15.94 -1.66 14.09
N THR A 107 -15.64 -0.71 14.96
CA THR A 107 -15.22 -0.99 16.35
C THR A 107 -16.30 -1.70 17.14
N ALA A 108 -17.58 -1.45 16.84
CA ALA A 108 -18.71 -2.16 17.44
C ALA A 108 -18.68 -3.67 17.15
N ARG A 109 -18.51 -4.10 15.89
CA ARG A 109 -18.40 -5.53 15.53
C ARG A 109 -17.16 -6.17 16.12
N ILE A 110 -16.03 -5.46 16.17
CA ILE A 110 -14.81 -5.96 16.81
C ILE A 110 -15.03 -6.16 18.31
N SER A 111 -15.68 -5.20 18.99
CA SER A 111 -16.01 -5.33 20.41
C SER A 111 -16.99 -6.48 20.68
N ALA A 112 -17.98 -6.68 19.80
CA ALA A 112 -18.91 -7.80 19.87
C ALA A 112 -18.21 -9.15 19.67
N PHE A 113 -17.22 -9.22 18.76
CA PHE A 113 -16.41 -10.43 18.57
C PHE A 113 -15.65 -10.81 19.85
N PHE A 114 -15.03 -9.84 20.52
CA PHE A 114 -14.35 -10.11 21.80
C PHE A 114 -15.33 -10.64 22.85
N LEU A 115 -16.52 -10.05 22.96
CA LEU A 115 -17.56 -10.53 23.89
C LEU A 115 -18.04 -11.95 23.56
N GLN A 116 -18.23 -12.28 22.29
CA GLN A 116 -18.64 -13.63 21.85
C GLN A 116 -17.61 -14.70 22.20
N GLN A 117 -16.32 -14.35 22.12
CA GLN A 117 -15.21 -15.24 22.46
C GLN A 117 -14.90 -15.28 23.97
N GLY A 118 -15.72 -14.62 24.80
CA GLY A 118 -15.52 -14.55 26.25
C GLY A 118 -14.32 -13.70 26.68
N ALA A 119 -13.74 -12.91 25.77
CA ALA A 119 -12.63 -12.02 26.07
C ALA A 119 -13.16 -10.65 26.52
N GLN A 120 -12.76 -10.22 27.72
CA GLN A 120 -13.05 -8.86 28.17
C GLN A 120 -12.05 -7.89 27.51
N ALA A 121 -12.53 -7.18 26.50
CA ALA A 121 -11.79 -6.14 25.80
C ALA A 121 -12.47 -4.78 26.01
N VAL A 122 -11.71 -3.80 26.51
CA VAL A 122 -12.19 -2.42 26.65
C VAL A 122 -11.55 -1.56 25.57
N LEU A 123 -12.35 -0.92 24.72
CA LEU A 123 -11.86 0.04 23.74
C LEU A 123 -11.29 1.26 24.48
N LEU A 124 -10.01 1.53 24.29
CA LEU A 124 -9.32 2.67 24.87
C LEU A 124 -9.36 3.88 23.93
N ASN A 125 -9.15 3.65 22.63
CA ASN A 125 -9.10 4.72 21.65
C ASN A 125 -9.31 4.18 20.23
N GLU A 126 -9.79 5.05 19.36
CA GLU A 126 -9.93 4.83 17.92
C GLU A 126 -9.22 5.98 17.20
N VAL A 127 -8.20 5.65 16.40
CA VAL A 127 -7.37 6.66 15.75
C VAL A 127 -7.14 6.25 14.30
N GLY A 128 -7.15 7.21 13.37
CA GLY A 128 -6.78 6.95 11.98
C GLY A 128 -5.35 6.41 11.89
N HIS A 129 -5.14 5.34 11.12
CA HIS A 129 -3.84 4.66 11.03
C HIS A 129 -2.70 5.61 10.63
N HIS A 130 -2.97 6.54 9.71
CA HIS A 130 -2.02 7.59 9.32
C HIS A 130 -1.63 8.51 10.48
N GLN A 131 -2.60 8.91 11.30
CA GLN A 131 -2.35 9.81 12.41
C GLN A 131 -1.45 9.14 13.45
N ARG A 132 -1.69 7.86 13.75
CA ARG A 132 -0.81 7.08 14.66
C ARG A 132 0.61 6.94 14.11
N LEU A 133 0.78 6.61 12.82
CA LEU A 133 2.11 6.54 12.19
C LEU A 133 2.86 7.87 12.24
N HIS A 134 2.16 8.99 12.05
CA HIS A 134 2.75 10.31 12.19
C HIS A 134 3.15 10.61 13.63
N THR A 135 2.32 10.26 14.62
CA THR A 135 2.63 10.42 16.04
C THR A 135 3.85 9.58 16.43
N MET A 136 3.91 8.30 16.06
CA MET A 136 5.04 7.42 16.35
C MET A 136 6.36 7.94 15.75
N LYS A 137 6.33 8.49 14.53
CA LYS A 137 7.52 9.10 13.91
C LYS A 137 7.98 10.36 14.64
N LYS A 138 7.06 11.19 15.13
CA LYS A 138 7.39 12.37 15.94
C LYS A 138 8.00 11.95 17.27
N GLU A 139 7.38 11.01 17.97
CA GLU A 139 7.88 10.48 19.24
C GLU A 139 9.27 9.83 19.09
N ALA A 140 9.51 9.09 18.00
CA ALA A 140 10.82 8.51 17.70
C ALA A 140 11.90 9.58 17.41
N ALA A 141 11.53 10.67 16.73
CA ALA A 141 12.45 11.78 16.45
C ALA A 141 12.80 12.58 17.72
N GLU A 142 11.84 12.71 18.65
CA GLU A 142 12.04 13.41 19.93
C GLU A 142 12.80 12.55 20.97
N SER A 143 12.65 11.23 20.92
CA SER A 143 13.32 10.30 21.86
C SER A 143 14.74 9.89 21.44
N GLY A 144 15.12 10.04 20.16
CA GLY A 144 16.47 9.77 19.66
C GLY A 144 17.49 10.90 19.85
N GLY A 145 17.11 11.97 20.56
CA GLY A 145 17.93 13.18 20.77
C GLY A 145 18.46 13.39 22.19
N ARG A 146 18.68 12.32 22.96
CA ARG A 146 19.35 12.37 24.28
C ARG A 146 20.57 11.48 24.32
#